data_AF-A0A1S6XXB9-F1
#
_entry.id   AF-A0A1S6XXB9-F1
#
_cell.length_a   1.000
_cell.length_b   1.000
_cell.length_c   1.000
_cell.angle_alpha   90.00
_cell.angle_beta   90.00
_cell.angle_gamma   90.00
#
_symmetry.space_group_name_H-M   'P 1'
#
loop_
_entity.id
_entity.type
_entity.pdbx_description
1 polymer ?
#
loop_
_entity_poly.entity_id
_entity_poly.type
_entity_poly.pdbx_seq_one_letter_code
_entity_poly.pdbx_strand_id
1 'polypeptide(L)'
;QVQKLEIADLAQYVVDLTARVKESDDKIQNYTRNVTSIKEELNALKENHLAALRSLDIIKKVNKNLQLSCECLAKPTSCRDVISTEDRVVVTLASGLEVMCDTTTDGGGWTIFQ
;
A
#
# COMPACT_ATOMS: atom_id res chain seq x y z
N GLN A 1 -46.56 -6.08 52.44
CA GLN A 1 -45.53 -5.61 53.39
C GLN A 1 -44.47 -4.87 52.58
N VAL A 2 -44.29 -3.57 52.82
CA VAL A 2 -43.20 -2.81 52.17
C VAL A 2 -41.94 -3.06 53.01
N GLN A 3 -40.89 -3.64 52.41
CA GLN A 3 -39.57 -3.72 53.04
C GLN A 3 -39.08 -2.29 53.28
N LYS A 4 -38.92 -1.90 54.55
CA LYS A 4 -38.17 -0.69 54.90
C LYS A 4 -36.70 -1.01 54.66
N LEU A 5 -36.08 -0.34 53.69
CA LEU A 5 -34.62 -0.30 53.60
C LEU A 5 -34.09 0.53 54.77
N GLU A 6 -33.11 -0.01 55.49
CA GLU A 6 -32.41 0.73 56.52
C GLU A 6 -31.20 1.47 55.93
N ILE A 7 -30.77 2.55 56.60
CA ILE A 7 -29.63 3.37 56.17
C ILE A 7 -28.36 2.52 56.02
N ALA A 8 -28.23 1.44 56.81
CA ALA A 8 -27.12 0.50 56.74
C ALA A 8 -27.06 -0.28 55.41
N ASP A 9 -28.20 -0.68 54.85
CA ASP A 9 -28.26 -1.42 53.59
C ASP A 9 -27.79 -0.55 52.42
N LEU A 10 -28.19 0.73 52.45
CA LEU A 10 -27.75 1.72 51.46
C LEU A 10 -26.24 2.00 51.59
N ALA A 11 -25.72 2.09 52.81
CA ALA A 11 -24.29 2.28 53.04
C ALA A 11 -23.47 1.10 52.49
N GLN A 12 -23.92 -0.14 52.73
CA GLN A 12 -23.24 -1.33 52.19
C GLN A 12 -23.28 -1.37 50.66
N TYR A 13 -24.42 -1.02 50.05
CA TYR A 13 -24.54 -0.96 48.60
C TYR A 13 -23.56 0.04 47.96
N VAL A 14 -23.35 1.19 48.60
CA VAL A 14 -22.37 2.21 48.14
C VAL A 14 -20.94 1.69 48.25
N VAL A 15 -20.59 0.97 49.33
CA VAL A 15 -19.28 0.33 49.48
C VAL A 15 -19.04 -0.68 48.36
N ASP A 16 -20.01 -1.55 48.10
CA ASP A 16 -19.90 -2.57 47.05
C ASP A 16 -19.79 -1.95 45.65
N LEU A 17 -20.56 -0.89 45.38
CA LEU A 17 -20.45 -0.12 44.13
C LEU A 17 -19.06 0.50 43.99
N THR A 18 -18.51 1.04 45.07
CA THR A 18 -17.18 1.66 45.07
C THR A 18 -16.10 0.63 44.76
N ALA A 19 -16.21 -0.58 45.31
CA ALA A 19 -15.30 -1.68 45.01
C ALA A 19 -15.38 -2.09 43.53
N ARG A 20 -16.58 -2.20 42.96
CA ARG A 20 -16.77 -2.53 41.53
C ARG A 20 -16.22 -1.45 40.59
N VAL A 21 -16.40 -0.18 40.94
CA VAL A 21 -15.84 0.94 40.16
C VAL A 21 -14.32 0.88 40.19
N LYS A 22 -13.72 0.62 41.36
CA LYS A 22 -12.26 0.50 41.49
C LYS A 22 -11.69 -0.65 40.67
N GLU A 23 -12.33 -1.82 40.71
CA GLU A 23 -11.91 -2.97 39.89
C GLU A 23 -11.98 -2.66 38.39
N SER A 24 -13.01 -1.92 37.97
CA SER A 24 -13.15 -1.48 36.58
C SER A 24 -12.09 -0.46 36.18
N ASP A 25 -11.75 0.46 37.07
CA ASP A 25 -10.68 1.44 36.86
C ASP A 25 -9.31 0.76 36.70
N ASP A 26 -8.99 -0.21 37.56
CA ASP A 26 -7.75 -0.99 37.46
C ASP A 26 -7.63 -1.72 36.11
N LYS A 27 -8.75 -2.29 35.62
CA LYS A 27 -8.82 -2.92 34.29
C LYS A 27 -8.60 -1.90 33.17
N ILE A 28 -9.27 -0.73 33.25
CA ILE A 28 -9.12 0.35 32.27
C ILE A 28 -7.67 0.85 32.22
N GLN A 29 -7.02 1.02 33.37
CA GLN A 29 -5.62 1.41 33.46
C GLN A 29 -4.71 0.36 32.82
N ASN A 30 -4.96 -0.93 33.06
CA ASN A 30 -4.21 -2.00 32.43
C ASN A 30 -4.36 -1.98 30.89
N TYR A 31 -5.59 -1.86 30.39
CA TYR A 31 -5.82 -1.74 28.94
C TYR A 31 -5.18 -0.50 28.35
N THR A 32 -5.21 0.62 29.06
CA THR A 32 -4.59 1.88 28.62
C THR A 32 -3.07 1.72 28.47
N ARG A 33 -2.40 1.04 29.43
CA ARG A 33 -0.97 0.73 29.31
C ARG A 33 -0.67 -0.16 28.11
N ASN A 34 -1.45 -1.23 27.92
CA ASN A 34 -1.27 -2.14 26.78
C ASN A 34 -1.44 -1.41 25.44
N VAL A 35 -2.49 -0.59 25.29
CA VAL A 35 -2.73 0.20 24.07
C VAL A 35 -1.61 1.21 23.83
N THR A 36 -1.07 1.82 24.88
CA THR A 36 0.05 2.76 24.77
C THR A 36 1.30 2.04 24.28
N SER A 37 1.63 0.88 24.85
CA SER A 37 2.76 0.05 24.40
C SER A 37 2.62 -0.37 22.94
N ILE A 38 1.44 -0.83 22.52
CA ILE A 38 1.17 -1.21 21.12
C ILE A 38 1.35 0.00 20.19
N LYS A 39 0.90 1.19 20.61
CA LYS A 39 1.06 2.42 19.82
C LYS A 39 2.53 2.78 19.62
N GLU A 40 3.38 2.59 20.64
CA GLU A 40 4.82 2.83 20.55
C GLU A 40 5.50 1.84 19.59
N GLU A 41 5.17 0.55 19.69
CA GLU A 41 5.66 -0.49 18.76
C GLU A 41 5.24 -0.20 17.32
N LEU A 42 3.99 0.23 17.10
CA LEU A 42 3.50 0.60 15.77
C LEU A 42 4.24 1.80 15.19
N ASN A 43 4.57 2.80 16.02
CA ASN A 43 5.36 3.94 15.58
C ASN A 43 6.78 3.52 15.21
N ALA A 44 7.41 2.65 16.00
CA ALA A 44 8.74 2.10 15.67
C ALA A 44 8.71 1.32 14.35
N LEU A 45 7.69 0.48 14.13
CA LEU A 45 7.52 -0.26 12.88
C LEU A 45 7.31 0.69 11.68
N LYS A 46 6.51 1.75 11.84
CA LYS A 46 6.28 2.75 10.80
C LYS A 46 7.57 3.43 10.38
N GLU A 47 8.42 3.83 11.31
CA GLU A 47 9.70 4.46 11.01
C GLU A 47 10.67 3.50 10.32
N ASN A 48 10.73 2.24 10.74
CA ASN A 48 11.52 1.21 10.07
C ASN A 48 11.04 0.97 8.63
N HIS A 49 9.72 0.89 8.42
CA HIS A 49 9.14 0.74 7.09
C HIS A 49 9.44 1.97 6.20
N LEU A 50 9.34 3.18 6.76
CA LEU A 50 9.65 4.41 6.04
C LEU A 50 11.13 4.46 5.63
N ALA A 51 12.04 3.98 6.47
CA ALA A 51 13.45 3.83 6.14
C ALA A 51 13.66 2.83 4.99
N ALA A 52 12.99 1.68 5.00
CA ALA A 52 13.07 0.69 3.92
C ALA A 52 12.56 1.22 2.57
N LEU A 53 11.47 2.00 2.56
CA LEU A 53 10.92 2.61 1.34
C LEU A 53 11.87 3.64 0.70
N ARG A 54 12.67 4.37 1.49
CA ARG A 54 13.68 5.31 0.95
C ARG A 54 14.71 4.59 0.09
N SER A 55 15.09 3.36 0.45
CA SER A 55 16.00 2.53 -0.35
C SER A 55 15.40 2.10 -1.69
N LEU A 56 14.07 1.94 -1.79
CA LEU A 56 13.38 1.62 -3.04
C LEU A 56 13.24 2.83 -3.99
N ASP A 57 13.12 4.05 -3.44
CA ASP A 57 13.05 5.27 -4.26
C ASP A 57 14.37 5.50 -5.03
N ILE A 58 15.51 5.14 -4.42
CA ILE A 58 16.81 5.12 -5.11
C ILE A 58 16.77 4.16 -6.31
N ILE A 59 16.20 2.96 -6.15
CA ILE A 59 16.09 1.97 -7.24
C ILE A 59 15.17 2.49 -8.37
N LYS A 60 14.05 3.14 -8.04
CA LYS A 60 13.18 3.79 -9.04
C LYS A 60 13.90 4.92 -9.78
N LYS A 61 14.69 5.72 -9.08
CA LYS A 61 15.48 6.81 -9.68
C LYS A 61 16.58 6.27 -10.59
N VAL A 62 17.25 5.18 -10.20
CA VAL A 62 18.21 4.47 -11.07
C VAL A 62 17.52 3.89 -12.31
N ASN A 63 16.35 3.26 -12.17
CA ASN A 63 15.59 2.75 -13.31
C ASN A 63 15.15 3.86 -14.27
N LYS A 64 14.67 5.00 -13.74
CA LYS A 64 14.29 6.17 -14.55
C LYS A 64 15.49 6.80 -15.28
N ASN A 65 16.67 6.78 -14.65
CA ASN A 65 17.93 7.21 -15.26
C ASN A 65 18.48 6.17 -16.27
N LEU A 66 18.11 4.90 -16.16
CA LEU A 66 18.33 3.89 -17.23
C LEU A 66 17.39 4.11 -18.42
N GLN A 67 16.28 4.84 -18.23
CA GLN A 67 15.26 5.06 -19.24
C GLN A 67 15.43 6.35 -20.06
N LEU A 68 16.52 7.11 -19.88
CA LEU A 68 16.78 8.32 -20.69
C LEU A 68 18.28 8.53 -20.95
N SER A 69 18.78 7.93 -22.03
CA SER A 69 19.58 8.59 -23.08
C SER A 69 20.09 7.55 -24.10
N CYS A 70 19.20 6.76 -24.68
CA CYS A 70 19.58 5.83 -25.73
C CYS A 70 18.90 6.25 -27.04
N GLU A 71 19.53 7.18 -27.75
CA GLU A 71 19.50 7.20 -29.23
C GLU A 71 20.04 5.87 -29.83
N CYS A 72 20.45 4.94 -28.98
CA CYS A 72 20.96 3.61 -29.28
C CYS A 72 19.94 2.47 -29.23
N LEU A 73 18.64 2.71 -28.97
CA LEU A 73 17.65 1.68 -29.21
C LEU A 73 17.56 1.50 -30.73
N ALA A 74 18.18 0.42 -31.22
CA ALA A 74 18.16 0.08 -32.63
C ALA A 74 16.71 0.17 -33.12
N LYS A 75 16.50 0.92 -34.21
CA LYS A 75 15.19 0.99 -34.84
C LYS A 75 14.69 -0.45 -35.09
N PRO A 76 13.39 -0.73 -34.85
CA PRO A 76 12.86 -2.06 -35.09
C PRO A 76 13.14 -2.47 -36.54
N THR A 77 13.61 -3.70 -36.75
CA THR A 77 13.86 -4.21 -38.10
C THR A 77 12.57 -4.70 -38.75
N SER A 78 11.61 -5.11 -37.92
CA SER A 78 10.26 -5.52 -38.33
C SER A 78 9.24 -5.21 -37.23
N CYS A 79 7.94 -5.39 -37.51
CA CYS A 79 6.90 -5.26 -36.50
C CYS A 79 7.03 -6.24 -35.33
N ARG A 80 7.78 -7.34 -35.48
CA ARG A 80 8.05 -8.28 -34.37
C ARG A 80 8.92 -7.67 -33.26
N ASP A 81 9.70 -6.64 -33.58
CA ASP A 81 10.56 -5.94 -32.63
C ASP A 81 9.83 -4.79 -31.92
N VAL A 82 8.57 -4.53 -32.31
CA VAL A 82 7.79 -3.40 -31.81
C VAL A 82 7.05 -3.83 -30.55
N ILE A 83 7.42 -3.21 -29.43
CA ILE A 83 6.73 -3.37 -28.15
C ILE A 83 5.92 -2.09 -27.92
N SER A 84 4.61 -2.22 -27.88
CA SER A 84 3.66 -1.12 -27.67
C SER A 84 2.53 -1.55 -26.74
N THR A 85 1.90 -0.59 -26.07
CA THR A 85 0.63 -0.81 -25.35
C THR A 85 -0.60 -0.56 -26.23
N GLU A 86 -0.40 0.00 -27.43
CA GLU A 86 -1.47 0.28 -28.40
C GLU A 86 -1.65 -0.91 -29.35
N ASP A 87 -2.90 -1.26 -29.66
CA ASP A 87 -3.22 -2.36 -30.59
C ASP A 87 -2.53 -2.20 -31.95
N ARG A 88 -2.46 -0.95 -32.44
CA ARG A 88 -1.80 -0.60 -33.70
C ARG A 88 -0.97 0.65 -33.55
N VAL A 89 0.25 0.62 -34.07
CA VAL A 89 1.19 1.75 -33.99
C VAL A 89 1.92 1.95 -35.32
N VAL A 90 2.09 3.21 -35.72
CA VAL A 90 2.94 3.57 -36.87
C VAL A 90 4.38 3.75 -36.39
N VAL A 91 5.31 3.06 -37.02
CA VAL A 91 6.75 3.13 -36.69
C VAL A 91 7.60 3.28 -37.95
N THR A 92 8.78 3.86 -37.81
CA THR A 92 9.81 3.83 -38.85
C THR A 92 10.79 2.68 -38.59
N LEU A 93 10.82 1.71 -39.50
CA LEU A 93 11.76 0.58 -39.41
C LEU A 93 13.21 1.04 -39.61
N ALA A 94 14.17 0.18 -39.27
CA ALA A 94 15.60 0.40 -39.56
C ALA A 94 15.88 0.67 -41.06
N SER A 95 15.03 0.16 -41.96
CA SER A 95 15.07 0.43 -43.40
C SER A 95 14.66 1.86 -43.79
N GLY A 96 14.08 2.62 -42.86
CA GLY A 96 13.46 3.92 -43.13
C GLY A 96 12.01 3.84 -43.61
N LEU A 97 11.46 2.63 -43.79
CA LEU A 97 10.06 2.44 -44.17
C LEU A 97 9.14 2.76 -42.98
N GLU A 98 8.15 3.61 -43.22
CA GLU A 98 7.05 3.84 -42.28
C GLU A 98 5.98 2.77 -42.47
N VAL A 99 5.63 2.06 -41.41
CA VAL A 99 4.65 0.96 -41.43
C VAL A 99 3.71 1.05 -40.24
N MET A 100 2.49 0.53 -40.41
CA MET A 100 1.59 0.28 -39.29
C MET A 100 1.77 -1.16 -38.80
N CYS A 101 2.10 -1.32 -37.52
CA CYS A 101 2.28 -2.59 -36.86
C CYS A 101 1.07 -2.92 -35.98
N ASP A 102 0.54 -4.14 -36.10
CA ASP A 102 -0.42 -4.72 -35.16
C ASP A 102 0.35 -5.44 -34.05
N THR A 103 0.12 -5.07 -32.78
CA THR A 103 0.87 -5.60 -31.64
C THR A 103 0.08 -6.58 -30.78
N THR A 104 -1.19 -6.83 -31.10
CA THR A 104 -2.08 -7.63 -30.25
C THR A 104 -2.71 -8.83 -30.95
N THR A 105 -3.00 -8.74 -32.26
CA THR A 105 -3.62 -9.84 -33.02
C THR A 105 -2.70 -11.06 -33.10
N ASP A 106 -3.17 -12.22 -32.66
CA ASP A 106 -2.43 -13.50 -32.67
C ASP A 106 -1.01 -13.42 -32.05
N GLY A 107 -0.85 -12.60 -31.01
CA GLY A 107 0.45 -12.38 -30.34
C GLY A 107 1.29 -11.24 -30.96
N GLY A 108 0.72 -10.50 -31.91
CA GLY A 108 1.31 -9.29 -32.49
C GLY A 108 2.44 -9.55 -33.48
N GLY A 109 3.10 -8.46 -33.87
CA GLY A 109 4.24 -8.48 -34.78
C GLY A 109 3.88 -8.45 -36.25
N TRP A 110 2.65 -8.09 -36.60
CA TRP A 110 2.17 -8.05 -37.97
C TRP A 110 2.34 -6.68 -38.61
N THR A 111 2.81 -6.65 -39.85
CA THR A 111 2.79 -5.44 -40.68
C THR A 111 1.48 -5.37 -41.45
N ILE A 112 0.74 -4.28 -41.30
CA ILE A 112 -0.52 -4.05 -42.02
C ILE A 112 -0.22 -3.31 -43.34
N PHE A 113 -0.71 -3.85 -44.45
CA PHE A 113 -0.72 -3.20 -45.77
C PHE A 113 -2.17 -3.03 -46.24
N GLN A 114 -2.46 -1.97 -47.00
CA GLN A 114 -3.77 -1.71 -47.61
C GLN A 114 -3.60 -1.49 -49.11
#